data_AF-A0A536U1R3-F1
#
_entry.id   AF-A0A536U1R3-F1
#
_cell.length_a   1.000
_cell.length_b   1.000
_cell.length_c   1.000
_cell.angle_alpha   90.00
_cell.angle_beta   90.00
_cell.angle_gamma   90.00
#
_symmetry.space_group_name_H-M   'P 1'
#
loop_
_entity.id
_entity.type
_entity.pdbx_description
1 polymer ?
#
loop_
_entity_poly.entity_id
_entity_poly.type
_entity_poly.pdbx_seq_one_letter_code
_entity_poly.pdbx_strand_id
1 'polypeptide(L)' 'ALTSAIKSVRVAIAAGDKAAARKIFSEASGIMDRIADKNVVHKNEAARHKSRLAARLKAMPG' A
#
# COMPACT_ATOMS: atom_id res chain seq x y z
N ALA A 1 8.78 2.12 -9.11
CA ALA A 1 7.31 2.32 -9.11
C ALA A 1 6.63 1.56 -7.96
N LEU A 2 6.77 0.23 -7.86
CA LEU A 2 6.13 -0.56 -6.79
C LEU A 2 6.67 -0.19 -5.39
N THR A 3 7.98 -0.10 -5.25
CA THR A 3 8.66 0.30 -4.01
C THR A 3 8.28 1.71 -3.58
N SER A 4 8.08 2.63 -4.53
CA SER A 4 7.61 4.00 -4.29
C SER A 4 6.19 4.03 -3.71
N ALA A 5 5.26 3.25 -4.30
CA ALA A 5 3.88 3.14 -3.81
C ALA A 5 3.82 2.49 -2.40
N ILE A 6 4.68 1.50 -2.13
CA ILE A 6 4.80 0.92 -0.79
C ILE A 6 5.36 1.95 0.20
N LYS A 7 6.36 2.75 -0.22
CA LYS A 7 7.00 3.76 0.63
C LYS A 7 6.04 4.88 0.99
N SER A 8 5.22 5.38 0.06
CA SER A 8 4.24 6.44 0.35
C SER A 8 3.24 6.01 1.43
N VAL A 9 2.70 4.79 1.35
CA VAL A 9 1.80 4.25 2.38
C VAL A 9 2.52 4.11 3.73
N ARG A 10 3.77 3.65 3.75
CA ARG A 10 4.56 3.54 4.99
C ARG A 10 4.79 4.90 5.65
N VAL A 11 5.09 5.93 4.87
CA VAL A 11 5.26 7.30 5.39
C VAL A 11 3.94 7.81 5.94
N ALA A 12 2.83 7.58 5.25
CA ALA A 12 1.51 7.98 5.72
C ALA A 12 1.10 7.28 7.03
N ILE A 13 1.37 5.98 7.15
CA ILE A 13 1.14 5.22 8.39
C ILE A 13 2.05 5.76 9.51
N ALA A 14 3.31 6.07 9.22
CA ALA A 14 4.25 6.62 10.21
C ALA A 14 3.88 8.04 10.65
N ALA A 15 3.21 8.82 9.80
CA ALA A 15 2.71 10.15 10.12
C ALA A 15 1.52 10.14 11.11
N GLY A 16 0.91 8.97 11.38
CA GLY A 16 -0.12 8.81 12.39
C GLY A 16 -1.54 9.20 11.95
N ASP A 17 -1.73 9.83 10.79
CA ASP A 17 -3.06 10.16 10.27
C ASP A 17 -3.68 8.95 9.53
N LYS A 18 -4.63 8.30 10.21
CA LYS A 18 -5.34 7.12 9.70
C LYS A 18 -6.22 7.44 8.48
N ALA A 19 -6.78 8.64 8.39
CA ALA A 19 -7.64 9.05 7.27
C ALA A 19 -6.79 9.32 6.02
N ALA A 20 -5.70 10.09 6.17
CA ALA A 20 -4.75 10.31 5.10
C ALA A 20 -4.10 9.00 4.62
N ALA A 21 -3.71 8.12 5.54
CA ALA A 21 -3.13 6.82 5.21
C ALA A 21 -4.11 5.92 4.44
N ARG A 22 -5.42 5.97 4.72
CA ARG A 22 -6.45 5.26 3.94
C ARG A 22 -6.52 5.76 2.50
N LYS A 23 -6.51 7.07 2.31
CA LYS A 23 -6.55 7.68 0.97
C LYS A 23 -5.33 7.28 0.15
N ILE A 24 -4.14 7.43 0.73
CA ILE A 24 -2.87 7.07 0.08
C ILE A 24 -2.79 5.57 -0.21
N PHE A 25 -3.31 4.73 0.69
CA PHE A 25 -3.39 3.28 0.45
C PHE A 25 -4.30 2.91 -0.73
N SER A 26 -5.43 3.61 -0.92
CA SER A 26 -6.32 3.39 -2.06
C SER A 26 -5.61 3.68 -3.39
N GLU A 27 -4.95 4.82 -3.48
CA GLU A 27 -4.18 5.23 -4.66
C GLU A 27 -3.00 4.27 -4.94
N ALA A 28 -2.24 3.94 -3.89
CA ALA A 28 -1.12 3.01 -3.99
C ALA A 28 -1.58 1.61 -4.42
N SER A 29 -2.74 1.14 -3.95
CA SER A 29 -3.29 -0.17 -4.32
C SER A 29 -3.52 -0.27 -5.83
N GLY A 30 -4.13 0.75 -6.45
CA GLY A 30 -4.34 0.77 -7.91
C GLY A 30 -3.03 0.80 -8.71
N ILE A 31 -1.99 1.45 -8.18
CA ILE A 31 -0.65 1.43 -8.79
C ILE A 31 -0.02 0.03 -8.68
N MET A 32 -0.11 -0.61 -7.52
CA MET A 32 0.44 -1.95 -7.28
C MET A 32 -0.21 -2.99 -8.18
N ASP A 33 -1.54 -2.93 -8.30
CA ASP A 33 -2.31 -3.86 -9.14
C ASP A 33 -1.95 -3.66 -10.64
N ARG A 34 -1.85 -2.41 -11.11
CA ARG A 34 -1.41 -2.10 -12.49
C ARG A 34 0.02 -2.58 -12.79
N ILE A 35 0.92 -2.52 -11.81
CA ILE A 35 2.30 -3.02 -11.98
C ILE A 35 2.32 -4.56 -12.04
N ALA A 36 1.49 -5.22 -11.23
CA ALA A 36 1.34 -6.66 -11.27
C ALA A 36 0.71 -7.14 -12.59
N ASP A 37 -0.27 -6.42 -13.12
CA ASP A 37 -0.91 -6.72 -14.40
C ASP A 37 0.06 -6.59 -15.59
N LYS A 38 1.04 -5.70 -15.48
CA LYS A 38 2.14 -5.56 -16.45
C LYS A 38 3.22 -6.64 -16.31
N ASN A 39 3.01 -7.65 -15.45
CA ASN A 39 3.97 -8.72 -15.14
C ASN A 39 5.34 -8.21 -14.65
N VAL A 40 5.41 -6.99 -14.10
CA VAL A 40 6.65 -6.44 -13.52
C VAL A 40 6.96 -7.10 -12.18
N VAL A 41 5.92 -7.50 -11.44
CA VAL A 41 6.01 -8.35 -10.25
C VAL A 41 4.92 -9.40 -10.28
N HIS A 42 5.09 -10.48 -9.53
CA HIS A 42 4.04 -11.48 -9.39
C HIS A 42 2.80 -10.89 -8.69
N LYS A 43 1.61 -11.28 -9.16
CA LYS A 43 0.33 -10.90 -8.55
C LYS A 43 0.29 -11.24 -7.05
N ASN A 44 0.86 -12.37 -6.68
CA ASN A 44 0.97 -12.78 -5.27
C ASN A 44 1.90 -11.87 -4.47
N GLU A 45 2.98 -11.37 -5.06
CA GLU A 45 3.88 -10.44 -4.39
C GLU A 45 3.20 -9.10 -4.13
N ALA A 46 2.52 -8.55 -5.14
CA ALA A 46 1.69 -7.35 -4.99
C ALA A 46 0.59 -7.53 -3.93
N ALA A 47 -0.14 -8.65 -3.98
CA ALA A 47 -1.17 -9.00 -3.00
C ALA A 47 -0.61 -9.12 -1.57
N ARG A 48 0.57 -9.75 -1.41
CA ARG A 48 1.26 -9.84 -0.10
C ARG A 48 1.60 -8.46 0.45
N HIS A 49 2.12 -7.55 -0.39
CA HIS A 49 2.40 -6.19 0.04
C HIS A 49 1.12 -5.43 0.42
N LYS A 50 0.06 -5.55 -0.38
CA LYS A 50 -1.25 -4.92 -0.12
C LYS A 50 -1.84 -5.38 1.21
N SER A 51 -1.86 -6.69 1.45
CA SER A 51 -2.34 -7.28 2.70
C SER A 51 -1.54 -6.81 3.93
N ARG A 52 -0.20 -6.80 3.84
CA ARG A 52 0.67 -6.31 4.92
C ARG A 52 0.44 -4.83 5.25
N LEU A 53 0.25 -3.98 4.25
CA LEU A 53 -0.02 -2.56 4.44
C LEU A 53 -1.41 -2.33 5.04
N ALA A 54 -2.43 -3.05 4.57
CA ALA A 54 -3.78 -2.99 5.12
C ALA A 54 -3.82 -3.42 6.59
N ALA A 55 -3.09 -4.47 6.96
CA ALA A 55 -2.98 -4.92 8.35
C ALA A 55 -2.37 -3.84 9.26
N ARG A 56 -1.31 -3.17 8.80
CA ARG A 56 -0.69 -2.06 9.53
C ARG A 56 -1.63 -0.88 9.71
N LEU A 57 -2.36 -0.51 8.65
CA LEU A 57 -3.35 0.56 8.69
C LEU A 57 -4.51 0.23 9.65
N LYS A 58 -4.95 -1.03 9.69
CA LYS A 58 -5.96 -1.50 10.64
C LYS A 58 -5.46 -1.46 12.08
N ALA A 59 -4.18 -1.82 12.29
CA ALA A 59 -3.52 -1.81 13.59
C ALA A 59 -3.18 -0.40 14.10
N MET A 60 -3.33 0.65 13.29
CA MET A 60 -3.19 2.03 13.78
C MET A 60 -4.24 2.29 14.87
N PRO A 61 -3.84 2.88 16.01
CA PRO A 61 -4.81 3.38 16.98
C PRO A 61 -5.75 4.37 16.25
N GLY A 62 -7.05 4.21 16.48
CA GLY A 62 -8.06 5.12 15.95
C GLY A 62 -8.07 6.40 16.75
#